data_AF-X1K915-F1
#
_entry.id   AF-X1K915-F1
#
_cell.length_a   1.000
_cell.length_b   1.000
_cell.length_c   1.000
_cell.angle_alpha   90.00
_cell.angle_beta   90.00
_cell.angle_gamma   90.00
#
_symmetry.space_group_name_H-M   'P 1'
#
loop_
_entity.id
_entity.type
_entity.pdbx_description
1 polymer ?
#
loop_
_entity_poly.entity_id
_entity_poly.type
_entity_poly.pdbx_seq_one_letter_code
_entity_poly.pdbx_strand_id
1 'polypeptide(L)'
;MRHLLASAKRKIYPVNPTVSEVLGIAAYDSVVDIPGSIDLAVIAVSASRVPMVIRECMQKGVKAAVIVSGGFAETGEQGGKLETDLVKVARQGGIRFIGPNSMGHADTSSQLSTLAWTWEITPGPV
;
A
#
# COMPACT_ATOMS: atom_id res chain seq x y z
N MET A 1 5.00 6.43 5.84
CA MET A 1 6.19 6.61 4.97
C MET A 1 7.51 6.69 5.73
N ARG A 2 7.63 7.42 6.86
CA ARG A 2 8.91 7.53 7.61
C ARG A 2 9.57 6.18 7.94
N HIS A 3 8.80 5.18 8.36
CA HIS A 3 9.32 3.83 8.63
C HIS A 3 9.86 3.09 7.39
N LEU A 4 9.27 3.34 6.21
CA LEU A 4 9.75 2.78 4.95
C LEU A 4 11.11 3.38 4.55
N LEU A 5 11.38 4.61 4.99
CA LEU A 5 12.64 5.32 4.74
C LEU A 5 13.72 5.03 5.77
N ALA A 6 13.39 4.34 6.87
CA ALA A 6 14.34 4.04 7.94
C ALA A 6 15.45 3.05 7.50
N SER A 7 15.23 2.30 6.41
CA SER A 7 16.21 1.37 5.85
C SER A 7 16.60 1.78 4.43
N ALA A 8 17.89 2.06 4.21
CA ALA A 8 18.43 2.42 2.88
C ALA A 8 18.48 1.23 1.89
N LYS A 9 18.03 0.04 2.30
CA LYS A 9 18.12 -1.20 1.50
C LYS A 9 17.13 -1.28 0.33
N ARG A 10 16.20 -0.34 0.21
CA ARG A 10 15.11 -0.40 -0.77
C ARG A 10 14.76 0.98 -1.30
N LYS A 11 14.37 1.02 -2.58
CA LYS A 11 13.91 2.24 -3.24
C LYS A 11 12.45 2.49 -2.88
N ILE A 12 12.14 3.70 -2.46
CA ILE A 12 10.79 4.11 -2.08
C ILE A 12 10.32 5.18 -3.07
N TYR A 13 9.12 4.98 -3.60
CA TYR A 13 8.50 5.88 -4.58
C TYR A 13 7.18 6.39 -3.99
N PRO A 14 7.14 7.64 -3.49
CA PRO A 14 5.87 8.24 -3.10
C PRO A 14 4.99 8.46 -4.33
N VAL A 15 3.70 8.19 -4.18
CA VAL A 15 2.68 8.45 -5.21
C VAL A 15 1.68 9.43 -4.61
N ASN A 16 1.63 10.64 -5.16
CA ASN A 16 0.71 11.69 -4.75
C ASN A 16 0.49 12.69 -5.90
N PRO A 17 -0.72 12.77 -6.48
CA PRO A 17 -0.99 13.62 -7.65
C PRO A 17 -1.05 15.12 -7.36
N THR A 18 -0.89 15.56 -6.11
CA THR A 18 -0.99 16.97 -5.73
C THR A 18 0.34 17.59 -5.29
N VAL A 19 1.37 16.78 -5.04
CA VAL A 19 2.69 17.28 -4.60
C VAL A 19 3.79 16.62 -5.41
N SER A 20 4.81 17.38 -5.77
CA SER A 20 5.97 16.88 -6.51
C SER A 20 7.01 16.19 -5.62
N GLU A 21 6.91 16.32 -4.30
CA GLU A 21 7.86 15.76 -3.35
C GLU A 21 7.19 15.34 -2.04
N VAL A 22 7.63 14.22 -1.46
CA VAL A 22 7.27 13.78 -0.11
C VAL A 22 8.54 13.42 0.66
N LEU A 23 8.80 14.13 1.76
CA LEU A 23 9.97 13.91 2.63
C LEU A 23 11.33 13.94 1.88
N GLY A 24 11.52 14.87 0.94
CA GLY A 24 12.77 14.95 0.17
C GLY A 24 12.87 13.99 -1.02
N ILE A 25 11.80 13.24 -1.32
CA ILE A 25 11.77 12.24 -2.40
C ILE A 25 10.75 12.65 -3.45
N ALA A 26 11.17 12.68 -4.71
CA ALA A 26 10.30 12.97 -5.84
C ALA A 26 9.07 12.04 -5.84
N ALA A 27 7.89 12.64 -5.93
CA ALA A 27 6.62 11.95 -5.99
C ALA A 27 6.13 11.83 -7.43
N TYR A 28 5.36 10.77 -7.68
CA TYR A 28 4.72 10.49 -8.96
C TYR A 28 3.21 10.69 -8.85
N ASP A 29 2.54 11.06 -9.94
CA ASP A 29 1.09 11.25 -9.94
C ASP A 29 0.34 9.92 -9.81
N SER A 30 0.86 8.87 -10.49
CA SER A 30 0.34 7.51 -10.43
C SER A 30 1.47 6.48 -10.29
N VAL A 31 1.12 5.29 -9.80
CA VAL A 31 2.03 4.14 -9.72
C VAL A 31 2.52 3.69 -11.11
N VAL A 32 1.76 3.97 -12.17
CA VAL A 32 2.15 3.60 -13.53
C VAL A 32 3.35 4.41 -14.04
N ASP A 33 3.52 5.64 -13.53
CA ASP A 33 4.55 6.59 -13.96
C ASP A 33 5.94 6.27 -13.37
N ILE A 34 6.00 5.45 -12.32
CA ILE A 34 7.26 5.11 -11.64
C ILE A 34 8.15 4.31 -12.59
N PRO A 35 9.43 4.69 -12.82
CA PRO A 35 10.30 3.90 -13.69
C PRO A 35 10.63 2.52 -13.09
N GLY A 36 10.65 1.50 -13.94
CA GLY A 36 11.00 0.12 -13.55
C GLY A 36 9.85 -0.66 -12.91
N SER A 37 10.22 -1.70 -12.15
CA SER A 37 9.29 -2.63 -11.49
C SER A 37 9.03 -2.23 -10.04
N ILE A 38 7.84 -2.60 -9.54
CA ILE A 38 7.41 -2.36 -8.17
C ILE A 38 6.99 -3.68 -7.53
N ASP A 39 7.66 -4.04 -6.44
CA ASP A 39 7.43 -5.32 -5.76
C ASP A 39 6.22 -5.27 -4.83
N LEU A 40 6.01 -4.13 -4.17
CA LEU A 40 5.00 -3.95 -3.12
C LEU A 40 4.41 -2.53 -3.18
N ALA A 41 3.08 -2.42 -3.17
CA ALA A 41 2.37 -1.15 -3.00
C ALA A 41 1.83 -1.00 -1.57
N VAL A 42 2.06 0.14 -0.92
CA VAL A 42 1.39 0.50 0.35
C VAL A 42 0.34 1.56 0.06
N ILE A 43 -0.93 1.19 0.21
CA ILE A 43 -2.07 2.00 -0.21
C ILE A 43 -2.72 2.63 1.02
N ALA A 44 -2.65 3.97 1.08
CA ALA A 44 -3.18 4.80 2.16
C ALA A 44 -3.99 5.99 1.61
N VAL A 45 -4.89 5.70 0.65
CA VAL A 45 -5.84 6.67 0.07
C VAL A 45 -7.25 6.48 0.64
N SER A 46 -8.23 7.30 0.29
CA SER A 46 -9.63 7.05 0.69
C SER A 46 -10.12 5.68 0.19
N ALA A 47 -10.96 4.98 0.97
CA ALA A 47 -11.47 3.65 0.60
C ALA A 47 -12.04 3.60 -0.83
N SER A 48 -12.81 4.63 -1.22
CA SER A 48 -13.40 4.77 -2.55
C SER A 48 -12.38 4.80 -3.70
N ARG A 49 -11.14 5.22 -3.45
CA ARG A 49 -10.05 5.27 -4.45
C ARG A 49 -9.24 3.98 -4.51
N VAL A 50 -9.29 3.12 -3.49
CA VAL A 50 -8.46 1.91 -3.43
C VAL A 50 -8.68 0.97 -4.64
N PRO A 51 -9.91 0.68 -5.11
CA PRO A 51 -10.09 -0.17 -6.28
C PRO A 51 -9.45 0.40 -7.56
N MET A 52 -9.41 1.73 -7.69
CA MET A 52 -8.73 2.40 -8.80
C MET A 52 -7.22 2.21 -8.70
N VAL A 53 -6.62 2.46 -7.53
CA VAL A 53 -5.17 2.26 -7.30
C VAL A 53 -4.76 0.81 -7.52
N ILE A 54 -5.59 -0.17 -7.13
CA ILE A 54 -5.32 -1.58 -7.43
C ILE A 54 -5.28 -1.84 -8.93
N ARG A 55 -6.18 -1.24 -9.73
CA ARG A 55 -6.12 -1.37 -11.20
C ARG A 55 -4.84 -0.78 -11.78
N GLU A 56 -4.39 0.36 -11.28
CA GLU A 56 -3.10 0.94 -11.70
C GLU A 56 -1.93 0.03 -11.30
N CYS A 57 -1.97 -0.55 -10.10
CA CYS A 57 -0.99 -1.55 -9.65
C CYS A 57 -0.97 -2.77 -10.59
N MET A 58 -2.14 -3.22 -11.04
CA MET A 58 -2.25 -4.32 -12.02
C MET A 58 -1.60 -3.95 -13.34
N GLN A 59 -1.88 -2.75 -13.86
CA GLN A 59 -1.27 -2.24 -15.09
C GLN A 59 0.26 -2.14 -14.95
N LYS A 60 0.75 -1.78 -13.77
CA LYS A 60 2.18 -1.72 -13.45
C LYS A 60 2.83 -3.09 -13.24
N GLY A 61 2.04 -4.15 -13.10
CA GLY A 61 2.53 -5.51 -12.81
C GLY A 61 2.91 -5.75 -11.35
N VAL A 62 2.42 -4.91 -10.43
CA VAL A 62 2.59 -5.11 -8.98
C VAL A 62 1.83 -6.35 -8.55
N LYS A 63 2.44 -7.22 -7.75
CA LYS A 63 1.84 -8.49 -7.32
C LYS A 63 1.31 -8.48 -5.89
N ALA A 64 1.81 -7.57 -5.06
CA ALA A 64 1.47 -7.49 -3.64
C ALA A 64 1.12 -6.06 -3.22
N ALA A 65 0.12 -5.93 -2.35
CA ALA A 65 -0.23 -4.66 -1.73
C ALA A 65 -0.52 -4.77 -0.23
N VAL A 66 -0.33 -3.68 0.50
CA VAL A 66 -0.79 -3.50 1.87
C VAL A 66 -1.78 -2.36 1.87
N ILE A 67 -3.03 -2.64 2.22
CA ILE A 67 -4.11 -1.66 2.23
C ILE A 67 -4.35 -1.25 3.67
N VAL A 68 -3.89 -0.05 4.00
CA VAL A 68 -4.04 0.55 5.34
C VAL A 68 -5.40 1.22 5.47
N SER A 69 -5.96 1.72 4.36
CA SER A 69 -7.23 2.43 4.30
C SER A 69 -8.38 1.68 4.97
N GLY A 70 -9.07 2.34 5.90
CA GLY A 70 -10.40 1.96 6.39
C GLY A 70 -11.52 2.62 5.56
N GLY A 71 -12.77 2.21 5.80
CA GLY A 71 -13.98 2.57 5.07
C GLY A 71 -14.64 1.41 4.32
N PHE A 72 -14.41 0.16 4.75
CA PHE A 72 -14.84 -1.07 4.04
C PHE A 72 -15.88 -1.83 4.87
N ALA A 73 -15.85 -3.17 4.90
CA ALA A 73 -16.91 -3.98 5.51
C ALA A 73 -17.16 -3.65 6.99
N GLU A 74 -16.19 -3.07 7.70
CA GLU A 74 -16.35 -2.61 9.08
C GLU A 74 -17.35 -1.46 9.24
N THR A 75 -17.69 -0.75 8.15
CA THR A 75 -18.59 0.41 8.16
C THR A 75 -20.05 0.08 7.82
N GLY A 76 -20.36 -1.19 7.51
CA GLY A 76 -21.71 -1.65 7.16
C GLY A 76 -21.87 -2.01 5.68
N GLU A 77 -23.12 -2.10 5.21
CA GLU A 77 -23.46 -2.71 3.92
C GLU A 77 -22.77 -2.04 2.72
N GLN A 78 -22.72 -0.71 2.67
CA GLN A 78 -22.08 0.01 1.57
C GLN A 78 -20.57 -0.26 1.52
N GLY A 79 -19.92 -0.28 2.68
CA GLY A 79 -18.50 -0.63 2.79
C GLY A 79 -18.24 -2.10 2.45
N GLY A 80 -19.15 -3.02 2.79
CA GLY A 80 -19.05 -4.44 2.40
C GLY A 80 -19.16 -4.65 0.89
N LYS A 81 -20.00 -3.87 0.19
CA LYS A 81 -20.06 -3.85 -1.28
C LYS A 81 -18.73 -3.38 -1.87
N LEU A 82 -18.18 -2.29 -1.32
CA LEU A 82 -16.88 -1.75 -1.75
C LEU A 82 -15.74 -2.76 -1.54
N GLU A 83 -15.73 -3.49 -0.42
CA GLU A 83 -14.75 -4.54 -0.16
C GLU A 83 -14.89 -5.72 -1.12
N THR A 84 -16.13 -6.13 -1.42
CA THR A 84 -16.42 -7.18 -2.40
C THR A 84 -15.88 -6.79 -3.78
N ASP A 85 -16.11 -5.55 -4.21
CA ASP A 85 -15.59 -5.02 -5.47
C ASP A 85 -14.06 -4.96 -5.47
N LEU A 86 -13.44 -4.51 -4.36
CA LEU A 86 -11.99 -4.51 -4.19
C LEU A 86 -11.40 -5.92 -4.37
N VAL A 87 -11.96 -6.92 -3.69
CA VAL A 87 -11.51 -8.32 -3.79
C VAL A 87 -11.67 -8.85 -5.22
N LYS A 88 -12.79 -8.52 -5.88
CA LYS A 88 -13.04 -8.92 -7.27
C LYS A 88 -11.97 -8.36 -8.21
N VAL A 89 -11.67 -7.06 -8.10
CA VAL A 89 -10.64 -6.39 -8.92
C VAL A 89 -9.26 -7.00 -8.67
N ALA A 90 -8.88 -7.19 -7.40
CA ALA A 90 -7.59 -7.77 -7.05
C ALA A 90 -7.41 -9.19 -7.61
N ARG A 91 -8.47 -10.03 -7.53
CA ARG A 91 -8.46 -11.39 -8.09
C ARG A 91 -8.32 -11.40 -9.61
N GLN A 92 -9.02 -10.51 -10.32
CA GLN A 92 -8.91 -10.39 -11.77
C GLN A 92 -7.49 -10.05 -12.23
N GLY A 93 -6.78 -9.24 -11.44
CA GLY A 93 -5.40 -8.85 -11.73
C GLY A 93 -4.31 -9.73 -11.13
N GLY A 94 -4.66 -10.77 -10.37
CA GLY A 94 -3.69 -11.62 -9.70
C GLY A 94 -2.92 -10.92 -8.56
N ILE A 95 -3.45 -9.81 -8.02
CA ILE A 95 -2.83 -9.10 -6.89
C ILE A 95 -3.28 -9.74 -5.57
N ARG A 96 -2.33 -9.96 -4.66
CA ARG A 96 -2.59 -10.34 -3.28
C ARG A 96 -2.42 -9.12 -2.37
N PHE A 97 -3.24 -8.99 -1.34
CA PHE A 97 -3.08 -7.89 -0.39
C PHE A 97 -3.33 -8.28 1.06
N ILE A 98 -2.74 -7.50 1.96
CA ILE A 98 -3.06 -7.44 3.40
C ILE A 98 -4.06 -6.30 3.62
N GLY A 99 -5.09 -6.54 4.45
CA GLY A 99 -6.17 -5.58 4.72
C GLY A 99 -7.48 -5.93 3.97
N PRO A 100 -8.34 -4.93 3.65
CA PRO A 100 -8.19 -3.50 3.97
C PRO A 100 -8.32 -3.24 5.48
N ASN A 101 -8.31 -1.96 5.89
CA ASN A 101 -8.40 -1.54 7.28
C ASN A 101 -7.37 -2.25 8.19
N SER A 102 -6.11 -2.25 7.75
CA SER A 102 -5.00 -2.86 8.49
C SER A 102 -4.04 -1.82 9.06
N MET A 103 -3.33 -2.16 10.12
CA MET A 103 -2.23 -1.33 10.62
C MET A 103 -0.98 -1.39 9.72
N GLY A 104 -0.92 -2.35 8.80
CA GLY A 104 0.25 -2.71 8.00
C GLY A 104 0.88 -4.02 8.45
N HIS A 105 2.15 -4.23 8.10
CA HIS A 105 2.95 -5.36 8.53
C HIS A 105 4.37 -4.91 8.88
N ALA A 106 5.05 -5.72 9.67
CA ALA A 106 6.46 -5.56 9.95
C ALA A 106 7.18 -6.90 9.83
N ASP A 107 8.38 -6.86 9.27
CA ASP A 107 9.32 -7.96 9.19
C ASP A 107 10.68 -7.43 9.62
N THR A 108 11.09 -7.82 10.82
CA THR A 108 12.36 -7.38 11.42
C THR A 108 13.57 -8.00 10.72
N SER A 109 13.42 -9.19 10.11
CA SER A 109 14.50 -9.87 9.39
C SER A 109 14.90 -9.09 8.12
N SER A 110 13.90 -8.61 7.37
CA SER A 110 14.13 -7.78 6.19
C SER A 110 14.17 -6.28 6.51
N GLN A 111 13.91 -5.88 7.75
CA GLN A 111 13.76 -4.49 8.21
C GLN A 111 12.68 -3.72 7.43
N LEU A 112 11.63 -4.40 6.99
CA LEU A 112 10.49 -3.80 6.31
C LEU A 112 9.40 -3.53 7.33
N SER A 113 8.97 -2.27 7.46
CA SER A 113 7.79 -1.91 8.24
C SER A 113 6.89 -0.98 7.44
N THR A 114 5.67 -1.43 7.17
CA THR A 114 4.61 -0.61 6.58
C THR A 114 3.65 -0.08 7.63
N LEU A 115 4.00 -0.16 8.91
CA LEU A 115 3.15 0.31 10.00
C LEU A 115 2.95 1.82 9.93
N ALA A 116 1.72 2.25 10.15
CA ALA A 116 1.37 3.67 10.22
C ALA A 116 1.83 4.32 11.55
N TRP A 117 1.98 3.52 12.61
CA TRP A 117 2.30 3.94 13.96
C TRP A 117 3.67 3.46 14.41
N THR A 118 4.30 4.20 15.33
CA THR A 118 5.66 3.98 15.81
C THR A 118 5.68 2.99 16.97
N TRP A 119 5.76 1.69 16.67
CA TRP A 119 6.23 0.71 17.66
C TRP A 119 7.66 0.31 17.31
N GLU A 120 8.58 0.44 18.28
CA GLU A 120 9.87 -0.24 18.18
C GLU A 120 9.60 -1.74 18.35
N ILE A 121 9.79 -2.49 17.26
CA ILE A 121 9.65 -3.94 17.27
C ILE A 121 11.05 -4.52 17.45
N THR A 122 11.28 -5.13 18.61
CA THR A 122 12.52 -5.84 18.90
C THR A 122 12.67 -7.02 17.93
N PRO A 123 13.79 -7.16 17.21
CA PRO A 123 14.04 -8.32 16.38
C PRO A 123 14.00 -9.61 17.19
N GLY A 124 13.31 -10.62 16.67
CA GLY A 124 13.11 -11.89 17.34
C GLY A 124 12.42 -12.92 16.45
N PRO A 125 12.31 -14.17 16.91
CA PRO A 125 11.62 -15.24 16.17
C PRO A 125 10.08 -15.13 16.22
N VAL A 126 9.53 -14.13 16.93
CA VAL A 126 8.09 -13.86 17.09
C VAL A 126 7.83 -12.37 16.94
#